data_AF-A0A2D5YLD5-F1
#
_entry.id   AF-A0A2D5YLD5-F1
#
_cell.length_a   1.000
_cell.length_b   1.000
_cell.length_c   1.000
_cell.angle_alpha   90.00
_cell.angle_beta   90.00
_cell.angle_gamma   90.00
#
_symmetry.space_group_name_H-M   'P 1'
#
loop_
_entity.id
_entity.type
_entity.pdbx_description
1 polymer ?
#
loop_
_entity_poly.entity_id
_entity_poly.type
_entity_poly.pdbx_seq_one_letter_code
_entity_poly.pdbx_strand_id
1 'polypeptide(L)'
;MNLAIFSSLPIILMSISLFFNKKQNSGKMVGGNISLPKSFWLSFTIGTWFFLPFTFYGMDVESGIMNVIHFHLLSFWIRGVLELFMIYKWFNWSPRYGISHDLFHLIGLITIVYLYWPDQITRATLLVLFFSGLLIVSTIFETVFAILFFQIRGEEKHKIYFADDSQEWKFVNSLTTLANYICYGYLFFLGFLTFELAV
;
A
#
# COMPACT_ATOMS: atom_id res chain seq x y z
N MET A 1 -19.69 7.23 -11.72
CA MET A 1 -18.75 7.21 -10.58
C MET A 1 -17.62 8.19 -10.85
N ASN A 2 -17.19 8.98 -9.87
CA ASN A 2 -16.38 10.17 -10.12
C ASN A 2 -14.90 9.81 -10.33
N LEU A 3 -14.50 9.62 -11.60
CA LEU A 3 -13.12 9.28 -12.02
C LEU A 3 -12.07 10.29 -11.51
N ALA A 4 -12.51 11.49 -11.12
CA ALA A 4 -11.71 12.50 -10.42
C ALA A 4 -11.00 12.00 -9.15
N ILE A 5 -11.46 10.90 -8.55
CA ILE A 5 -10.80 10.33 -7.37
C ILE A 5 -9.38 9.85 -7.68
N PHE A 6 -9.12 9.23 -8.83
CA PHE A 6 -7.78 8.71 -9.17
C PHE A 6 -6.75 9.84 -9.33
N SER A 7 -7.20 11.02 -9.77
CA SER A 7 -6.32 12.16 -10.06
C SER A 7 -6.10 13.07 -8.86
N SER A 8 -7.10 13.17 -7.97
CA SER A 8 -7.03 13.96 -6.74
C SER A 8 -6.43 13.18 -5.56
N LEU A 9 -6.59 11.85 -5.53
CA LEU A 9 -6.14 11.01 -4.42
C LEU A 9 -4.64 11.14 -4.12
N PRO A 10 -3.70 11.12 -5.09
CA PRO A 10 -2.28 11.29 -4.81
C PRO A 10 -1.99 12.57 -4.01
N ILE A 11 -2.62 13.69 -4.37
CA ILE A 11 -2.44 14.99 -3.72
C ILE A 11 -2.99 14.97 -2.29
N ILE A 12 -4.15 14.35 -2.11
CA ILE A 12 -4.78 14.17 -0.79
C ILE A 12 -3.88 13.32 0.11
N LEU A 13 -3.38 12.18 -0.38
CA LEU A 13 -2.50 11.29 0.39
C LEU A 13 -1.19 11.97 0.75
N MET A 14 -0.58 12.72 -0.18
CA MET A 14 0.61 13.52 0.11
C MET A 14 0.36 14.56 1.21
N SER A 15 -0.80 15.21 1.19
CA SER A 15 -1.17 16.19 2.23
C SER A 15 -1.40 15.52 3.59
N ILE A 16 -2.06 14.36 3.62
CA ILE A 16 -2.26 13.55 4.83
C ILE A 16 -0.91 13.09 5.39
N SER A 17 0.02 12.66 4.54
CA SER A 17 1.37 12.27 4.93
C SER A 17 2.10 13.39 5.68
N LEU A 18 2.08 14.62 5.15
CA LEU A 18 2.75 15.76 5.79
C LEU A 18 2.15 16.06 7.18
N PHE A 19 0.82 16.04 7.28
CA PHE A 19 0.13 16.22 8.54
C PHE A 19 0.45 15.10 9.55
N PHE A 20 0.41 13.84 9.10
CA PHE A 20 0.70 12.68 9.95
C PHE A 20 2.15 12.70 10.44
N ASN A 21 3.12 12.98 9.57
CA ASN A 21 4.54 13.05 9.95
C ASN A 21 4.77 14.04 11.09
N LYS A 22 4.23 15.26 10.97
CA LYS A 22 4.31 16.29 12.03
C LYS A 22 3.67 15.82 13.33
N LYS A 23 2.51 15.14 13.25
CA LYS A 23 1.78 14.66 14.42
C LYS A 23 2.51 13.51 15.11
N GLN A 24 3.00 12.52 14.36
CA GLN A 24 3.73 11.37 14.87
C GLN A 24 5.02 11.81 15.59
N ASN A 25 5.77 12.74 14.99
CA ASN A 25 7.05 13.24 15.52
C ASN A 25 6.88 14.26 16.67
N SER A 26 5.66 14.51 17.15
CA SER A 26 5.42 15.35 18.33
C SER A 26 5.73 14.65 19.67
N GLY A 27 6.15 13.38 19.63
CA GLY A 27 6.56 12.60 20.81
C GLY A 27 5.41 11.99 21.64
N LYS A 28 4.16 12.14 21.19
CA LYS A 28 2.96 11.69 21.93
C LYS A 28 2.32 10.41 21.38
N MET A 29 2.84 9.86 20.29
CA MET A 29 2.22 8.74 19.57
C MET A 29 3.02 7.44 19.74
N VAL A 30 2.29 6.32 19.73
CA VAL A 30 2.87 4.98 19.78
C VAL A 30 3.66 4.70 18.49
N GLY A 31 4.78 3.98 18.61
CA GLY A 31 5.56 3.49 17.47
C GLY A 31 6.85 4.24 17.15
N GLY A 32 7.17 5.29 17.90
CA GLY A 32 8.39 6.08 17.71
C GLY A 32 8.28 7.11 16.59
N ASN A 33 9.39 7.78 16.30
CA ASN A 33 9.44 8.78 15.23
C ASN A 33 9.40 8.12 13.85
N ILE A 34 8.89 8.86 12.85
CA ILE A 34 8.77 8.40 11.47
C ILE A 34 9.48 9.38 10.53
N SER A 35 10.26 8.85 9.59
CA SER A 35 10.84 9.64 8.51
C SER A 35 9.79 10.13 7.53
N LEU A 36 10.08 11.20 6.81
CA LEU A 36 9.15 11.71 5.80
C LEU A 36 8.85 10.69 4.68
N PRO A 37 9.84 9.96 4.11
CA PRO A 37 9.55 8.92 3.12
C PRO A 37 8.60 7.84 3.63
N LYS A 38 8.76 7.40 4.89
CA LYS A 38 7.87 6.40 5.51
C LYS A 38 6.46 6.91 5.73
N SER A 39 6.31 8.20 6.05
CA SER A 39 4.99 8.83 6.15
C SER A 39 4.26 8.84 4.80
N PHE A 40 4.97 9.17 3.72
CA PHE A 40 4.39 9.14 2.37
C PHE A 40 3.98 7.74 1.97
N TRP A 41 4.84 6.76 2.28
CA TRP A 41 4.57 5.35 2.00
C TRP A 41 3.34 4.85 2.78
N LEU A 42 3.26 5.16 4.08
CA LEU A 42 2.12 4.76 4.91
C LEU A 42 0.80 5.36 4.40
N SER A 43 0.78 6.65 4.06
CA SER A 43 -0.42 7.26 3.49
C SER A 43 -0.79 6.65 2.14
N PHE A 44 0.22 6.33 1.31
CA PHE A 44 0.03 5.65 0.03
C PHE A 44 -0.63 4.29 0.23
N THR A 45 -0.07 3.43 1.10
CA THR A 45 -0.60 2.07 1.32
C THR A 45 -2.00 2.11 1.93
N ILE A 46 -2.25 2.98 2.91
CA ILE A 46 -3.60 3.15 3.49
C ILE A 46 -4.59 3.58 2.41
N GLY A 47 -4.30 4.65 1.67
CA GLY A 47 -5.20 5.16 0.63
C GLY A 47 -5.44 4.16 -0.51
N THR A 48 -4.36 3.55 -0.98
CA THR A 48 -4.36 2.74 -2.20
C THR A 48 -4.78 1.30 -1.95
N TRP A 49 -4.38 0.70 -0.84
CA TRP A 49 -4.68 -0.71 -0.57
C TRP A 49 -6.05 -0.89 0.12
N PHE A 50 -6.44 0.03 1.00
CA PHE A 50 -7.71 -0.13 1.73
C PHE A 50 -8.88 0.56 1.05
N PHE A 51 -8.69 1.76 0.49
CA PHE A 51 -9.81 2.59 0.05
C PHE A 51 -9.99 2.64 -1.47
N LEU A 52 -8.91 2.81 -2.24
CA LEU A 52 -9.00 2.88 -3.70
C LEU A 52 -9.67 1.67 -4.37
N PRO A 53 -9.49 0.40 -3.92
CA PRO A 53 -10.09 -0.74 -4.61
C PRO A 53 -11.62 -0.72 -4.57
N PHE A 54 -12.24 -0.05 -3.59
CA PHE A 54 -13.70 0.08 -3.54
C PHE A 54 -14.27 0.88 -4.72
N THR A 55 -13.43 1.69 -5.38
CA THR A 55 -13.85 2.42 -6.58
C THR A 55 -14.13 1.51 -7.76
N PHE A 56 -13.74 0.24 -7.76
CA PHE A 56 -14.02 -0.67 -8.88
C PHE A 56 -15.44 -1.26 -8.85
N TYR A 57 -16.13 -1.27 -7.70
CA TYR A 57 -17.49 -1.84 -7.59
C TYR A 57 -18.58 -1.07 -8.37
N GLY A 58 -18.32 0.17 -8.77
CA GLY A 58 -19.23 0.94 -9.61
C GLY A 58 -18.85 0.95 -11.10
N MET A 59 -17.88 0.11 -11.51
CA MET A 59 -17.42 0.01 -12.90
C MET A 59 -17.88 -1.33 -13.51
N ASP A 60 -18.01 -1.36 -14.84
CA ASP A 60 -18.34 -2.57 -15.59
C ASP A 60 -17.08 -3.42 -15.84
N VAL A 61 -16.57 -4.02 -14.76
CA VAL A 61 -15.38 -4.88 -14.75
C VAL A 61 -15.80 -6.32 -15.03
N GLU A 62 -15.02 -7.03 -15.85
CA GLU A 62 -15.24 -8.46 -16.08
C GLU A 62 -15.22 -9.25 -14.75
N SER A 63 -16.22 -10.12 -14.56
CA SER A 63 -16.44 -10.79 -13.27
C SER A 63 -15.24 -11.61 -12.79
N GLY A 64 -14.47 -12.20 -13.72
CA GLY A 64 -13.26 -12.95 -13.41
C GLY A 64 -12.20 -12.07 -12.75
N ILE A 65 -11.80 -10.99 -13.41
CA ILE A 65 -10.70 -10.14 -12.91
C ILE A 65 -11.09 -9.36 -11.64
N MET A 66 -12.39 -9.14 -11.40
CA MET A 66 -12.88 -8.53 -10.16
C MET A 66 -12.52 -9.37 -8.92
N ASN A 67 -12.26 -10.69 -9.08
CA ASN A 67 -11.76 -11.53 -7.99
C ASN A 67 -10.41 -11.06 -7.43
N VAL A 68 -9.60 -10.36 -8.23
CA VAL A 68 -8.35 -9.74 -7.74
C VAL A 68 -8.65 -8.67 -6.70
N ILE A 69 -9.66 -7.83 -6.96
CA ILE A 69 -10.10 -6.79 -6.03
C ILE A 69 -10.70 -7.41 -4.77
N HIS A 70 -11.53 -8.44 -4.91
CA HIS A 70 -12.12 -9.16 -3.77
C HIS A 70 -11.05 -9.79 -2.87
N PHE A 71 -10.10 -10.51 -3.47
CA PHE A 71 -9.01 -11.12 -2.73
C PHE A 71 -8.13 -10.09 -2.04
N HIS A 72 -7.80 -8.99 -2.73
CA HIS A 72 -7.00 -7.92 -2.16
C HIS A 72 -7.66 -7.27 -0.95
N LEU A 73 -8.91 -6.86 -1.09
CA LEU A 73 -9.66 -6.27 0.02
C LEU A 73 -9.77 -7.25 1.18
N LEU A 74 -10.12 -8.51 0.93
CA LEU A 74 -10.22 -9.51 1.99
C LEU A 74 -8.88 -9.69 2.74
N SER A 75 -7.79 -9.89 2.00
CA SER A 75 -6.44 -10.08 2.56
C SER A 75 -6.01 -8.89 3.40
N PHE A 76 -6.06 -7.68 2.84
CA PHE A 76 -5.54 -6.48 3.51
C PHE A 76 -6.43 -5.98 4.65
N TRP A 77 -7.75 -6.14 4.57
CA TRP A 77 -8.61 -5.78 5.70
C TRP A 77 -8.42 -6.74 6.88
N ILE A 78 -8.25 -8.04 6.63
CA ILE A 78 -7.89 -9.01 7.68
C ILE A 78 -6.55 -8.62 8.31
N ARG A 79 -5.51 -8.37 7.50
CA ARG A 79 -4.20 -7.92 8.00
C ARG A 79 -4.32 -6.63 8.80
N GLY A 80 -4.92 -5.59 8.24
CA GLY A 80 -4.98 -4.27 8.85
C GLY A 80 -5.66 -4.31 10.22
N VAL A 81 -6.78 -5.02 10.34
CA VAL A 81 -7.44 -5.21 11.64
C VAL A 81 -6.52 -5.97 12.59
N LEU A 82 -5.96 -7.11 12.18
CA LEU A 82 -5.07 -7.91 13.04
C LEU A 82 -3.84 -7.13 13.50
N GLU A 83 -3.16 -6.40 12.61
CA GLU A 83 -1.98 -5.60 12.98
C GLU A 83 -2.32 -4.49 13.96
N LEU A 84 -3.47 -3.81 13.81
CA LEU A 84 -3.92 -2.82 14.80
C LEU A 84 -4.13 -3.46 16.17
N PHE A 85 -4.72 -4.64 16.25
CA PHE A 85 -4.84 -5.37 17.52
C PHE A 85 -3.47 -5.80 18.06
N MET A 86 -2.58 -6.31 17.22
CA MET A 86 -1.22 -6.71 17.62
C MET A 86 -0.38 -5.53 18.14
N ILE A 87 -0.54 -4.35 17.56
CA ILE A 87 0.21 -3.14 17.95
C ILE A 87 -0.38 -2.51 19.22
N TYR A 88 -1.70 -2.31 19.26
CA TYR A 88 -2.35 -1.49 20.29
C TYR A 88 -2.97 -2.27 21.45
N LYS A 89 -3.18 -3.59 21.31
CA LYS A 89 -3.81 -4.42 22.34
C LYS A 89 -2.91 -5.54 22.83
N TRP A 90 -2.33 -6.34 21.94
CA TRP A 90 -1.52 -7.50 22.32
C TRP A 90 -0.03 -7.19 22.46
N PHE A 91 0.44 -6.08 21.90
CA PHE A 91 1.84 -5.65 21.91
C PHE A 91 2.82 -6.73 21.42
N ASN A 92 2.36 -7.61 20.51
CA ASN A 92 3.12 -8.74 19.99
C ASN A 92 3.37 -8.64 18.48
N TRP A 93 3.15 -7.47 17.89
CA TRP A 93 3.44 -7.25 16.47
C TRP A 93 4.92 -7.49 16.17
N SER A 94 5.18 -8.25 15.10
CA SER A 94 6.52 -8.51 14.60
C SER A 94 6.57 -8.35 13.07
N PRO A 95 7.71 -7.89 12.52
CA PRO A 95 7.87 -7.80 11.07
C PRO A 95 7.68 -9.12 10.33
N ARG A 96 7.95 -10.27 10.99
CA ARG A 96 7.75 -11.61 10.41
C ARG A 96 6.32 -11.83 9.94
N TYR A 97 5.34 -11.42 10.74
CA TYR A 97 3.94 -11.52 10.36
C TYR A 97 3.65 -10.73 9.08
N GLY A 98 4.13 -9.48 9.02
CA GLY A 98 3.99 -8.62 7.84
C GLY A 98 4.58 -9.26 6.58
N ILE A 99 5.83 -9.76 6.67
CA ILE A 99 6.54 -10.44 5.57
C ILE A 99 5.77 -11.68 5.10
N SER A 100 5.34 -12.54 6.02
CA SER A 100 4.59 -13.75 5.68
C SER A 100 3.28 -13.43 4.97
N HIS A 101 2.55 -12.41 5.44
CA HIS A 101 1.35 -11.96 4.76
C HIS A 101 1.66 -11.38 3.38
N ASP A 102 2.69 -10.53 3.23
CA ASP A 102 3.01 -9.92 1.93
C ASP A 102 3.36 -10.98 0.88
N LEU A 103 4.11 -12.02 1.26
CA LEU A 103 4.42 -13.15 0.37
C LEU A 103 3.16 -13.95 -0.01
N PHE A 104 2.31 -14.28 0.97
CA PHE A 104 1.02 -14.94 0.71
C PHE A 104 0.17 -14.11 -0.24
N HIS A 105 0.09 -12.80 0.01
CA HIS A 105 -0.71 -11.88 -0.78
C HIS A 105 -0.19 -11.76 -2.21
N LEU A 106 1.14 -11.63 -2.39
CA LEU A 106 1.77 -11.54 -3.70
C LEU A 106 1.51 -12.79 -4.55
N ILE A 107 1.70 -13.98 -3.95
CA ILE A 107 1.44 -15.26 -4.62
C ILE A 107 -0.05 -15.37 -5.00
N GLY A 108 -0.95 -15.01 -4.08
CA GLY A 108 -2.38 -15.02 -4.32
C GLY A 108 -2.81 -14.06 -5.44
N LEU A 109 -2.30 -12.83 -5.45
CA LEU A 109 -2.58 -11.85 -6.52
C LEU A 109 -2.17 -12.38 -7.89
N ILE A 110 -0.92 -12.83 -8.02
CA ILE A 110 -0.39 -13.34 -9.30
C ILE A 110 -1.21 -14.55 -9.77
N THR A 111 -1.54 -15.45 -8.85
CA THR A 111 -2.34 -16.64 -9.15
C THR A 111 -3.73 -16.28 -9.65
N ILE A 112 -4.42 -15.36 -8.98
CA ILE A 112 -5.78 -14.95 -9.38
C ILE A 112 -5.76 -14.21 -10.71
N VAL A 113 -4.79 -13.30 -10.93
CA VAL A 113 -4.64 -12.63 -12.24
C VAL A 113 -4.40 -13.65 -13.36
N TYR A 114 -3.59 -14.67 -13.11
CA TYR A 114 -3.34 -15.73 -14.09
C TYR A 114 -4.57 -16.60 -14.37
N LEU A 115 -5.29 -17.04 -13.32
CA LEU A 115 -6.44 -17.92 -13.45
C LEU A 115 -7.68 -17.22 -14.04
N TYR A 116 -7.82 -15.92 -13.78
CA TYR A 116 -8.95 -15.11 -14.22
C TYR A 116 -8.51 -14.01 -15.19
N TRP A 117 -7.56 -14.33 -16.05
CA TRP A 117 -7.17 -13.43 -17.12
C TRP A 117 -8.39 -13.13 -18.00
N PRO A 118 -8.69 -11.85 -18.28
CA PRO A 118 -9.93 -11.47 -18.95
C PRO A 118 -9.95 -11.91 -20.41
N ASP A 119 -11.09 -12.44 -20.85
CA ASP A 119 -11.34 -12.73 -22.27
C ASP A 119 -11.62 -11.44 -23.06
N GLN A 120 -12.17 -10.42 -22.39
CA GLN A 120 -12.49 -9.13 -23.00
C GLN A 120 -11.88 -7.96 -22.21
N ILE A 121 -11.01 -7.21 -22.87
CA ILE A 121 -10.36 -6.05 -22.27
C ILE A 121 -11.23 -4.81 -22.49
N THR A 122 -12.20 -4.61 -21.58
CA THR A 122 -12.90 -3.33 -21.44
C THR A 122 -12.00 -2.28 -20.79
N ARG A 123 -12.42 -1.01 -20.82
CA ARG A 123 -11.72 0.09 -20.14
C ARG A 123 -11.57 -0.17 -18.63
N ALA A 124 -12.64 -0.64 -17.99
CA ALA A 124 -12.65 -0.93 -16.56
C ALA A 124 -11.76 -2.13 -16.22
N THR A 125 -11.82 -3.19 -17.03
CA THR A 125 -10.91 -4.36 -16.92
C THR A 125 -9.45 -3.93 -17.03
N LEU A 126 -9.11 -3.06 -17.99
CA LEU A 126 -7.76 -2.54 -18.17
C LEU A 126 -7.27 -1.75 -16.94
N LEU A 127 -8.12 -0.91 -16.36
CA LEU A 127 -7.81 -0.17 -15.13
C LEU A 127 -7.54 -1.13 -13.96
N VAL A 128 -8.32 -2.20 -13.81
CA VAL A 128 -8.08 -3.23 -12.79
C VAL A 128 -6.76 -3.96 -13.03
N LEU A 129 -6.39 -4.25 -14.28
CA LEU A 129 -5.10 -4.87 -14.60
C LEU A 129 -3.91 -3.96 -14.23
N PHE A 130 -3.96 -2.68 -14.60
CA PHE A 130 -2.92 -1.72 -14.21
C PHE A 130 -2.88 -1.52 -12.69
N PHE A 131 -4.04 -1.44 -12.03
CA PHE A 131 -4.11 -1.37 -10.59
C PHE A 131 -3.53 -2.62 -9.92
N SER A 132 -3.79 -3.81 -10.46
CA SER A 132 -3.20 -5.07 -9.99
C SER A 132 -1.67 -5.05 -10.12
N GLY A 133 -1.14 -4.48 -11.21
CA GLY A 133 0.30 -4.23 -11.37
C GLY A 133 0.86 -3.30 -10.29
N LEU A 134 0.15 -2.21 -9.96
CA LEU A 134 0.52 -1.31 -8.86
C LEU A 134 0.52 -2.04 -7.50
N LEU A 135 -0.48 -2.88 -7.24
CA LEU A 135 -0.53 -3.69 -6.02
C LEU A 135 0.68 -4.63 -5.93
N ILE A 136 0.99 -5.37 -6.99
CA ILE A 136 2.16 -6.27 -7.04
C ILE A 136 3.45 -5.51 -6.76
N VAL A 137 3.71 -4.41 -7.47
CA VAL A 137 4.93 -3.60 -7.30
C VAL A 137 5.02 -3.05 -5.88
N SER A 138 3.93 -2.49 -5.36
CA SER A 138 3.93 -1.91 -4.02
C SER A 138 4.07 -2.95 -2.92
N THR A 139 3.47 -4.14 -3.05
CA THR A 139 3.66 -5.25 -2.09
C THR A 139 5.09 -5.79 -2.11
N ILE A 140 5.76 -5.82 -3.27
CA ILE A 140 7.19 -6.17 -3.34
C ILE A 140 8.02 -5.17 -2.53
N PHE A 141 7.79 -3.85 -2.72
CA PHE A 141 8.48 -2.83 -1.94
C PHE A 141 8.21 -2.98 -0.44
N GLU A 142 6.95 -3.19 -0.03
CA GLU A 142 6.61 -3.41 1.38
C GLU A 142 7.32 -4.64 1.96
N THR A 143 7.37 -5.75 1.21
CA THR A 143 8.09 -6.96 1.63
C THR A 143 9.57 -6.65 1.88
N VAL A 144 10.21 -5.95 0.95
CA VAL A 144 11.63 -5.54 1.08
C VAL A 144 11.81 -4.60 2.27
N PHE A 145 10.92 -3.64 2.47
CA PHE A 145 10.97 -2.75 3.63
C PHE A 145 10.81 -3.51 4.94
N ALA A 146 9.88 -4.45 5.04
CA ALA A 146 9.66 -5.24 6.23
C ALA A 146 10.87 -6.12 6.55
N ILE A 147 11.52 -6.71 5.54
CA ILE A 147 12.76 -7.49 5.71
C ILE A 147 13.91 -6.60 6.22
N LEU A 148 14.18 -5.47 5.56
CA LEU A 148 15.24 -4.55 5.96
C LEU A 148 14.96 -3.97 7.35
N PHE A 149 13.70 -3.67 7.63
CA PHE A 149 13.27 -3.19 8.94
C PHE A 149 13.53 -4.24 10.02
N PHE A 150 13.21 -5.50 9.76
CA PHE A 150 13.49 -6.60 10.66
C PHE A 150 14.99 -6.76 10.95
N GLN A 151 15.82 -6.66 9.92
CA GLN A 151 17.28 -6.80 10.05
C GLN A 151 17.90 -5.70 10.92
N ILE A 152 17.44 -4.45 10.81
CA ILE A 152 17.98 -3.31 11.59
C ILE A 152 17.36 -3.23 12.98
N ARG A 153 16.05 -3.47 13.10
CA ARG A 153 15.33 -3.39 14.37
C ARG A 153 15.71 -4.55 15.31
N GLY A 154 15.85 -5.76 14.77
CA GLY A 154 15.91 -6.99 15.56
C GLY A 154 14.61 -7.29 16.30
N GLU A 155 14.62 -8.31 17.17
CA GLU A 155 13.44 -8.73 17.94
C GLU A 155 13.20 -7.88 19.20
N GLU A 156 14.27 -7.39 19.84
CA GLU A 156 14.22 -6.80 21.19
C GLU A 156 13.66 -5.37 21.25
N LYS A 157 13.62 -4.64 20.12
CA LYS A 157 13.13 -3.25 20.07
C LYS A 157 11.59 -3.19 19.96
N HIS A 158 10.87 -3.74 20.93
CA HIS A 158 9.41 -3.99 20.89
C HIS A 158 8.47 -2.79 20.61
N LYS A 159 8.96 -1.54 20.75
CA LYS A 159 8.15 -0.31 20.63
C LYS A 159 8.48 0.58 19.43
N ILE A 160 9.40 0.15 18.55
CA ILE A 160 9.75 0.91 17.34
C ILE A 160 8.99 0.31 16.16
N TYR A 161 8.00 1.03 15.64
CA TYR A 161 7.18 0.60 14.50
C TYR A 161 7.51 1.37 13.22
N PHE A 162 8.31 2.44 13.33
CA PHE A 162 8.68 3.28 12.20
C PHE A 162 10.19 3.42 12.09
N ALA A 163 10.68 3.53 10.86
CA ALA A 163 12.04 3.96 10.59
C ALA A 163 12.07 5.50 10.66
N ASP A 164 12.91 6.04 11.54
CA ASP A 164 13.08 7.48 11.72
C ASP A 164 14.19 8.03 10.79
N ASP A 165 14.61 9.28 10.99
CA ASP A 165 15.64 9.93 10.18
C ASP A 165 17.08 9.63 10.65
N SER A 166 17.28 8.69 11.58
CA SER A 166 18.62 8.32 12.03
C SER A 166 19.42 7.55 10.97
N GLN A 167 20.74 7.56 11.13
CA GLN A 167 21.68 7.07 10.12
C GLN A 167 21.50 5.58 9.78
N GLU A 168 21.05 4.76 10.74
CA GLU A 168 20.79 3.32 10.52
C GLU A 168 19.68 3.08 9.49
N TRP A 169 18.72 4.00 9.38
CA TRP A 169 17.58 3.90 8.46
C TRP A 169 17.82 4.55 7.10
N LYS A 170 18.98 5.19 6.89
CA LYS A 170 19.23 6.00 5.68
C LYS A 170 18.99 5.23 4.38
N PHE A 171 19.45 3.98 4.30
CA PHE A 171 19.23 3.13 3.14
C PHE A 171 17.75 2.80 2.93
N VAL A 172 17.06 2.39 3.99
CA VAL A 172 15.62 2.08 3.96
C VAL A 172 14.81 3.29 3.53
N ASN A 173 15.12 4.48 4.06
CA ASN A 173 14.45 5.73 3.70
C ASN A 173 14.72 6.12 2.25
N SER A 174 15.94 5.92 1.74
CA SER A 174 16.29 6.20 0.35
C SER A 174 15.52 5.30 -0.62
N LEU A 175 15.43 4.00 -0.30
CA LEU A 175 14.65 3.04 -1.08
C LEU A 175 13.14 3.35 -0.99
N THR A 176 12.66 3.78 0.17
CA THR A 176 11.26 4.22 0.36
C THR A 176 10.95 5.44 -0.49
N THR A 177 11.87 6.40 -0.60
CA THR A 177 11.73 7.55 -1.50
C THR A 177 11.59 7.11 -2.95
N LEU A 178 12.44 6.19 -3.41
CA LEU A 178 12.34 5.63 -4.76
C LEU A 178 10.98 4.96 -4.99
N ALA A 179 10.55 4.12 -4.06
CA ALA A 179 9.26 3.44 -4.14
C ALA A 179 8.08 4.44 -4.17
N ASN A 180 8.14 5.52 -3.38
CA ASN A 180 7.16 6.58 -3.42
C ASN A 180 7.09 7.24 -4.80
N TYR A 181 8.24 7.60 -5.41
CA TYR A 181 8.22 8.19 -6.75
C TYR A 181 7.59 7.26 -7.79
N ILE A 182 7.94 5.97 -7.75
CA ILE A 182 7.37 4.97 -8.65
C ILE A 182 5.87 4.83 -8.41
N CYS A 183 5.43 4.63 -7.17
CA CYS A 183 4.05 4.28 -6.85
C CYS A 183 3.09 5.49 -6.95
N TYR A 184 3.50 6.68 -6.48
CA TYR A 184 2.71 7.90 -6.71
C TYR A 184 2.70 8.29 -8.19
N GLY A 185 3.83 8.15 -8.90
CA GLY A 185 3.87 8.35 -10.35
C GLY A 185 2.91 7.42 -11.09
N TYR A 186 2.85 6.14 -10.68
CA TYR A 186 1.88 5.18 -11.19
C TYR A 186 0.43 5.63 -10.89
N LEU A 187 0.12 6.08 -9.67
CA LEU A 187 -1.23 6.58 -9.37
C LEU A 187 -1.62 7.79 -10.22
N PHE A 188 -0.70 8.74 -10.44
CA PHE A 188 -0.94 9.85 -11.37
C PHE A 188 -1.19 9.36 -12.80
N PHE A 189 -0.44 8.35 -13.25
CA PHE A 189 -0.66 7.71 -14.54
C PHE A 189 -2.03 7.02 -14.63
N LEU A 190 -2.47 6.31 -13.59
CA LEU A 190 -3.81 5.75 -13.51
C LEU A 190 -4.88 6.85 -13.55
N GLY A 191 -4.69 7.96 -12.84
CA GLY A 191 -5.55 9.14 -12.93
C GLY A 191 -5.63 9.71 -14.34
N PHE A 192 -4.50 9.83 -15.03
CA PHE A 192 -4.46 10.26 -16.43
C PHE A 192 -5.20 9.27 -17.35
N LEU A 193 -4.95 7.96 -17.23
CA LEU A 193 -5.67 6.94 -17.99
C LEU A 193 -7.17 7.03 -17.78
N THR A 194 -7.65 7.30 -16.56
CA THR A 194 -9.08 7.46 -16.32
C THR A 194 -9.69 8.68 -17.02
N PHE A 195 -8.92 9.75 -17.25
CA PHE A 195 -9.39 10.93 -17.99
C PHE A 195 -9.37 10.72 -19.50
N GLU A 196 -8.29 10.20 -20.06
CA GLU A 196 -8.18 9.92 -21.51
C GLU A 196 -9.21 8.87 -21.95
N LEU A 197 -9.50 7.90 -21.10
CA LEU A 197 -10.54 6.89 -21.36
C LEU A 197 -11.97 7.41 -21.07
N ALA A 198 -12.15 8.65 -20.61
CA ALA A 198 -13.47 9.27 -20.41
C ALA A 198 -13.90 10.18 -21.56
N VAL A 199 -12.97 10.53 -22.46
CA VAL A 199 -13.21 11.21 -23.75
C VAL A 199 -13.48 10.17 -24.85
#